data_AF-A0A9Q9J854-F1
#
_entry.id   AF-A0A9Q9J854-F1
#
_cell.length_a   1.000
_cell.length_b   1.000
_cell.length_c   1.000
_cell.angle_alpha   90.00
_cell.angle_beta   90.00
_cell.angle_gamma   90.00
#
_symmetry.space_group_name_H-M   'P 1'
#
loop_
_entity.id
_entity.type
_entity.pdbx_description
1 polymer ?
#
loop_
_entity_poly.entity_id
_entity_poly.type
_entity_poly.pdbx_seq_one_letter_code
_entity_poly.pdbx_strand_id
1 'polypeptide(L)'
;MDEQATVRRVKDFFRDDYKRMKLLANAPVLQGVSYDKTPVTRSKSNYIEDLAIKRVDAQNKLKLVIYAISCLNEFEKIVLEDKLIKNLRNWQIEEKIGYGSTRIYELYHKACINFAATLAMISDIDLIIN
;
A
#
# COMPACT_ATOMS: atom_id res chain seq x y z
N MET A 1 -21.74 4.03 6.07
CA MET A 1 -20.58 3.70 5.23
C MET A 1 -20.82 4.24 3.84
N ASP A 2 -20.06 5.26 3.48
CA ASP A 2 -20.00 5.79 2.12
C ASP A 2 -19.02 4.94 1.30
N GLU A 3 -19.58 4.04 0.48
CA GLU A 3 -18.80 3.12 -0.35
C GLU A 3 -17.97 3.86 -1.40
N GLN A 4 -18.51 4.93 -2.01
CA GLN A 4 -17.80 5.68 -3.04
C GLN A 4 -16.63 6.45 -2.44
N ALA A 5 -16.82 7.07 -1.28
CA ALA A 5 -15.75 7.76 -0.57
C ALA A 5 -14.67 6.77 -0.11
N THR A 6 -15.06 5.59 0.38
CA THR A 6 -14.13 4.52 0.76
C THR A 6 -13.29 4.07 -0.45
N VAL A 7 -13.92 3.81 -1.60
CA VAL A 7 -13.21 3.42 -2.84
C VAL A 7 -12.22 4.51 -3.28
N ARG A 8 -12.59 5.79 -3.18
CA ARG A 8 -11.68 6.91 -3.47
C ARG A 8 -10.49 6.92 -2.52
N ARG A 9 -10.72 6.72 -1.22
CA ARG A 9 -9.67 6.68 -0.19
C ARG A 9 -8.71 5.51 -0.39
N VAL A 10 -9.21 4.34 -0.77
CA VAL A 10 -8.38 3.19 -1.16
C VAL A 10 -7.50 3.54 -2.36
N LYS A 11 -8.06 4.18 -3.40
CA LYS A 11 -7.28 4.62 -4.57
C LYS A 11 -6.16 5.59 -4.18
N ASP A 12 -6.48 6.58 -3.36
CA ASP A 12 -5.51 7.59 -2.91
C ASP A 12 -4.41 6.95 -2.06
N PHE A 13 -4.78 6.04 -1.15
CA PHE A 13 -3.83 5.24 -0.36
C PHE A 13 -2.84 4.47 -1.24
N PHE A 14 -3.32 3.74 -2.26
CA PHE A 14 -2.43 3.00 -3.16
C PHE A 14 -1.58 3.90 -4.05
N ARG A 15 -2.09 5.09 -4.41
CA ARG A 15 -1.36 6.05 -5.24
C ARG A 15 -0.20 6.67 -4.48
N ASP A 16 -0.40 7.03 -3.21
CA ASP A 16 0.50 7.90 -2.46
C ASP A 16 1.18 7.14 -1.30
N ASP A 17 0.41 6.67 -0.33
CA ASP A 17 0.92 6.04 0.91
C ASP A 17 1.61 4.71 0.63
N TYR A 18 0.97 3.80 -0.10
CA TYR A 18 1.54 2.51 -0.45
C TYR A 18 2.87 2.64 -1.19
N LYS A 19 2.96 3.59 -2.15
CA LYS A 19 4.21 3.86 -2.87
C LYS A 19 5.28 4.40 -1.95
N ARG A 20 4.94 5.34 -1.07
CA ARG A 20 5.87 5.91 -0.09
C ARG A 20 6.39 4.84 0.87
N MET A 21 5.52 3.99 1.38
CA MET A 21 5.88 2.87 2.25
C MET A 21 6.80 1.89 1.52
N LYS A 22 6.48 1.54 0.27
CA LYS A 22 7.31 0.67 -0.57
C LYS A 22 8.69 1.26 -0.81
N LEU A 23 8.81 2.57 -1.03
CA LEU A 23 10.10 3.25 -1.16
C LEU A 23 10.90 3.21 0.15
N LEU A 24 10.27 3.54 1.28
CA LEU A 24 10.92 3.53 2.59
C LEU A 24 11.38 2.12 3.01
N ALA A 25 10.55 1.12 2.82
CA ALA A 25 10.86 -0.27 3.15
C ALA A 25 12.05 -0.83 2.37
N ASN A 26 12.23 -0.36 1.13
CA ASN A 26 13.31 -0.76 0.22
C ASN A 26 14.49 0.23 0.18
N ALA A 27 14.44 1.31 0.95
CA ALA A 27 15.52 2.29 0.99
C ALA A 27 16.83 1.59 1.45
N PRO A 28 17.96 1.85 0.78
CA PRO A 28 19.24 1.30 1.21
C PRO A 28 19.52 1.78 2.63
N VAL A 29 20.02 0.89 3.49
CA VAL A 29 20.63 1.33 4.75
C VAL A 29 21.85 2.14 4.31
N LEU A 30 21.82 3.46 4.50
CA LEU A 30 23.02 4.26 4.38
C LEU A 30 23.95 3.79 5.50
N GLN A 31 24.76 2.77 5.24
CA GLN A 31 25.94 2.47 6.04
C GLN A 31 26.80 3.73 5.96
N GLY A 32 27.01 4.37 7.11
CA GLY A 32 27.62 5.68 7.20
C GLY A 32 28.90 5.74 6.38
N VAL A 33 28.93 6.60 5.37
CA VAL A 33 30.20 7.05 4.80
C VAL A 33 30.88 7.82 5.94
N SER A 34 31.84 7.17 6.58
CA SER A 34 32.69 7.80 7.59
C SER A 34 33.57 8.82 6.88
N TYR A 35 33.05 10.05 6.72
CA TYR A 35 33.91 11.20 6.48
C TYR A 35 34.63 11.49 7.78
N ASP A 36 35.79 10.87 7.89
CA ASP A 36 36.79 11.20 8.88
C ASP A 36 37.04 12.71 8.82
N LYS A 37 37.07 13.35 10.00
CA LYS A 37 37.37 14.78 10.27
C LYS A 37 36.18 15.76 10.28
N THR A 38 35.42 15.80 11.38
CA THR A 38 35.30 16.99 12.27
C THR A 38 34.35 16.72 13.46
N PRO A 39 34.56 17.36 14.63
CA PRO A 39 34.02 16.89 15.89
C PRO A 39 32.63 17.45 16.25
N VAL A 40 31.88 16.61 16.97
CA VAL A 40 30.65 16.83 17.76
C VAL A 40 29.37 17.26 17.02
N THR A 41 28.41 16.34 16.93
CA THR A 41 26.99 16.66 17.20
C THR A 41 26.22 15.36 17.45
N ARG A 42 25.47 15.29 18.56
CA ARG A 42 24.62 14.16 19.00
C ARG A 42 23.43 13.87 18.05
N SER A 43 23.48 14.31 16.80
CA SER A 43 22.34 14.40 15.89
C SER A 43 22.35 13.36 14.76
N LYS A 44 23.52 12.85 14.37
CA LYS A 44 23.64 11.87 13.26
C LYS A 44 23.23 10.45 13.66
N SER A 45 23.49 10.04 14.90
CA SER A 45 23.10 8.71 15.42
C SER A 45 21.58 8.57 15.52
N ASN A 46 20.92 9.57 16.11
CA ASN A 46 19.46 9.58 16.26
C ASN A 46 18.73 9.55 14.91
N TYR A 47 19.30 10.17 13.87
CA TYR A 47 18.73 10.16 12.52
C TYR A 47 18.76 8.77 11.86
N ILE A 48 19.87 8.03 12.02
CA ILE A 48 20.01 6.67 11.47
C ILE A 48 19.07 5.70 12.20
N GLU A 49 18.98 5.81 13.54
CA GLU A 49 18.08 5.02 14.35
C GLU A 49 16.60 5.30 14.03
N ASP A 50 16.21 6.58 13.92
CA ASP A 50 14.87 6.99 13.52
C ASP A 50 14.50 6.50 12.10
N LEU A 51 15.45 6.54 11.16
CA LEU A 51 15.24 5.99 9.82
C LEU A 51 15.08 4.47 9.83
N ALA A 52 15.86 3.76 10.65
CA ALA A 52 15.74 2.31 10.80
C ALA A 52 14.37 1.92 11.40
N ILE A 53 13.91 2.64 12.43
CA ILE A 53 12.58 2.44 13.04
C ILE A 53 11.48 2.68 12.00
N LYS A 54 11.52 3.81 11.28
CA LYS A 54 10.56 4.13 10.21
C LYS A 54 10.54 3.09 9.10
N ARG A 55 11.70 2.51 8.75
CA ARG A 55 11.79 1.44 7.76
C ARG A 55 11.12 0.16 8.25
N VAL A 56 11.36 -0.24 9.50
CA VAL A 56 10.72 -1.42 10.10
C VAL A 56 9.21 -1.24 10.18
N ASP A 57 8.72 -0.06 10.58
CA ASP A 57 7.29 0.26 10.58
C ASP A 57 6.70 0.15 9.17
N ALA A 58 7.33 0.78 8.16
CA ALA A 58 6.89 0.69 6.77
C ALA A 58 6.85 -0.76 6.26
N GLN A 59 7.84 -1.59 6.61
CA GLN A 59 7.86 -3.01 6.26
C GLN A 59 6.71 -3.78 6.91
N ASN A 60 6.43 -3.54 8.19
CA ASN A 60 5.34 -4.19 8.90
C ASN A 60 3.98 -3.81 8.30
N LYS A 61 3.76 -2.51 8.06
CA LYS A 61 2.52 -2.05 7.44
C LYS A 61 2.36 -2.54 6.00
N LEU A 62 3.43 -2.65 5.21
CA LEU A 62 3.37 -3.29 3.89
C LEU A 62 2.97 -4.76 3.96
N LYS A 63 3.46 -5.51 4.96
CA LYS A 63 3.04 -6.91 5.17
C LYS A 63 1.55 -6.99 5.47
N LEU A 64 1.01 -6.07 6.28
CA LEU A 64 -0.43 -5.99 6.57
C LEU A 64 -1.24 -5.66 5.32
N VAL A 65 -0.78 -4.72 4.48
CA VAL A 65 -1.42 -4.42 3.19
C VAL A 65 -1.44 -5.64 2.28
N ILE A 66 -0.30 -6.34 2.14
CA ILE A 66 -0.21 -7.55 1.30
C ILE A 66 -1.13 -8.65 1.85
N TYR A 67 -1.18 -8.81 3.19
CA TYR A 67 -2.06 -9.76 3.83
C TYR A 67 -3.54 -9.42 3.58
N ALA A 68 -3.94 -8.15 3.73
CA ALA A 68 -5.30 -7.71 3.43
C ALA A 68 -5.69 -7.98 1.97
N ILE A 69 -4.79 -7.76 1.00
CA ILE A 69 -5.00 -8.13 -0.41
C ILE A 69 -5.16 -9.66 -0.56
N SER A 70 -4.39 -10.45 0.19
CA SER A 70 -4.45 -11.91 0.13
C SER A 70 -5.74 -12.52 0.68
N CYS A 71 -6.45 -11.79 1.55
CA CYS A 71 -7.76 -12.19 2.10
C CYS A 71 -8.92 -11.94 1.12
N LEU A 72 -8.70 -11.18 0.05
CA LEU A 72 -9.71 -10.98 -0.99
C LEU A 72 -9.96 -12.27 -1.76
N ASN A 73 -11.15 -12.41 -2.34
CA ASN A 73 -11.37 -13.51 -3.27
C ASN A 73 -10.51 -13.35 -4.53
N GLU A 74 -10.29 -14.45 -5.25
CA GLU A 74 -9.36 -14.52 -6.38
C GLU A 74 -9.55 -13.39 -7.40
N PHE A 75 -10.79 -13.17 -7.84
CA PHE A 75 -11.09 -12.14 -8.84
C PHE A 75 -11.00 -10.72 -8.28
N GLU A 76 -11.44 -10.47 -7.05
CA GLU A 76 -11.28 -9.17 -6.37
C GLU A 76 -9.80 -8.82 -6.23
N LYS A 77 -8.97 -9.78 -5.80
CA LYS A 77 -7.52 -9.63 -5.70
C LYS A 77 -6.91 -9.27 -7.05
N ILE A 78 -7.21 -10.04 -8.09
CA ILE A 78 -6.67 -9.82 -9.45
C ILE A 78 -7.04 -8.41 -9.92
N VAL A 79 -8.31 -8.04 -9.83
CA VAL A 79 -8.80 -6.74 -10.31
C VAL A 79 -8.19 -5.58 -9.52
N LEU A 80 -8.07 -5.71 -8.19
CA LEU A 80 -7.47 -4.68 -7.35
C LEU A 80 -5.97 -4.51 -7.63
N GLU A 81 -5.20 -5.60 -7.68
CA GLU A 81 -3.77 -5.54 -7.98
C GLU A 81 -3.50 -4.98 -9.38
N ASP A 82 -4.24 -5.48 -10.37
CA ASP A 82 -4.08 -5.06 -11.76
C ASP A 82 -4.41 -3.57 -11.92
N LYS A 83 -5.43 -3.07 -11.19
CA LYS A 83 -5.79 -1.66 -11.19
C LYS A 83 -4.82 -0.77 -10.42
N LEU A 84 -4.57 -1.08 -9.16
CA LEU A 84 -3.95 -0.14 -8.22
C LEU A 84 -2.44 -0.29 -8.13
N ILE A 85 -1.91 -1.49 -8.40
CA ILE A 85 -0.49 -1.77 -8.31
C ILE A 85 0.15 -1.78 -9.70
N LYS A 86 -0.48 -2.46 -10.67
CA LYS A 86 0.04 -2.60 -12.04
C LYS A 86 -0.44 -1.51 -13.00
N ASN A 87 -1.44 -0.72 -12.60
CA ASN A 87 -2.00 0.39 -13.39
C ASN A 87 -2.51 -0.04 -14.78
N LEU A 88 -3.12 -1.22 -14.89
CA LEU A 88 -3.69 -1.74 -16.13
C LEU A 88 -5.01 -1.02 -16.49
N ARG A 89 -5.22 -0.83 -17.80
CA ARG A 89 -6.47 -0.29 -18.36
C ARG A 89 -7.59 -1.35 -18.27
N ASN A 90 -8.85 -0.92 -18.30
CA ASN A 90 -10.01 -1.83 -18.18
C ASN A 90 -9.94 -2.96 -19.22
N TRP A 91 -9.73 -2.63 -20.50
CA TRP A 91 -9.67 -3.61 -21.58
C TRP A 91 -8.58 -4.68 -21.37
N GLN A 92 -7.43 -4.34 -20.76
CA GLN A 92 -6.38 -5.31 -20.47
C GLN A 92 -6.80 -6.31 -19.39
N ILE A 93 -7.63 -5.86 -18.45
CA ILE A 93 -8.17 -6.69 -17.39
C ILE A 93 -9.30 -7.56 -17.95
N GLU A 94 -10.15 -7.01 -18.83
CA GLU A 94 -11.20 -7.74 -19.56
C GLU A 94 -10.62 -8.92 -20.34
N GLU A 95 -9.57 -8.69 -21.13
CA GLU A 95 -8.86 -9.74 -21.86
C GLU A 95 -8.28 -10.82 -20.93
N LYS A 96 -7.82 -10.42 -19.75
CA LYS A 96 -7.16 -11.34 -18.80
C LYS A 96 -8.14 -12.23 -18.04
N ILE A 97 -9.30 -11.70 -17.64
CA ILE A 97 -10.25 -12.43 -16.78
C ILE A 97 -11.53 -12.86 -17.50
N GLY A 98 -11.74 -12.41 -18.74
CA GLY A 98 -12.90 -12.78 -19.57
C GLY A 98 -14.23 -12.15 -19.15
N TYR A 99 -14.22 -11.18 -18.24
CA TYR A 99 -15.42 -10.46 -17.81
C TYR A 99 -15.55 -9.11 -18.51
N GLY A 100 -16.79 -8.71 -18.78
CA GLY A 100 -17.09 -7.38 -19.33
C GLY A 100 -16.90 -6.24 -18.32
N SER A 101 -16.86 -5.01 -18.82
CA SER A 101 -16.51 -3.81 -18.03
C SER A 101 -17.39 -3.61 -16.78
N THR A 102 -18.70 -3.85 -16.88
CA THR A 102 -19.63 -3.72 -15.74
C THR A 102 -19.25 -4.66 -14.61
N ARG A 103 -18.94 -5.92 -14.94
CA ARG A 103 -18.57 -6.93 -13.93
C ARG A 103 -17.22 -6.62 -13.30
N ILE A 104 -16.26 -6.09 -14.07
CA ILE A 104 -14.98 -5.62 -13.53
C ILE A 104 -15.19 -4.45 -12.58
N TYR A 105 -16.07 -3.50 -12.92
CA TYR A 105 -16.38 -2.38 -12.04
C TYR A 105 -16.95 -2.84 -10.71
N GLU A 106 -17.91 -3.76 -10.71
CA GLU A 106 -18.47 -4.36 -9.49
C GLU A 106 -17.41 -5.09 -8.66
N LEU A 107 -16.58 -5.93 -9.30
CA LEU A 107 -15.50 -6.65 -8.63
C LEU A 107 -14.49 -5.69 -8.02
N TYR A 108 -14.09 -4.66 -8.76
CA TYR A 108 -13.16 -3.64 -8.28
C TYR A 108 -13.72 -2.87 -7.08
N HIS A 109 -14.99 -2.46 -7.16
CA HIS A 109 -15.67 -1.73 -6.09
C HIS A 109 -15.72 -2.57 -4.82
N LYS A 110 -16.17 -3.82 -4.95
CA LYS A 110 -16.23 -4.78 -3.85
C LYS A 110 -14.85 -5.09 -3.26
N ALA A 111 -13.84 -5.25 -4.12
CA ALA A 111 -12.46 -5.46 -3.69
C ALA A 111 -11.95 -4.31 -2.82
N CYS A 112 -12.24 -3.05 -3.19
CA CYS A 112 -11.83 -1.88 -2.40
C CYS A 112 -12.49 -1.86 -1.02
N ILE A 113 -13.80 -2.14 -0.95
CA ILE A 113 -14.55 -2.19 0.30
C ILE A 113 -14.03 -3.30 1.21
N ASN A 114 -13.90 -4.52 0.67
CA ASN A 114 -13.41 -5.68 1.42
C ASN A 114 -11.96 -5.48 1.89
N PHE A 115 -11.13 -4.87 1.05
CA PHE A 115 -9.75 -4.52 1.40
C PHE A 115 -9.73 -3.52 2.57
N ALA A 116 -10.51 -2.43 2.49
CA ALA A 116 -10.57 -1.42 3.54
C ALA A 116 -11.06 -2.02 4.87
N ALA A 117 -12.11 -2.84 4.84
CA ALA A 117 -12.62 -3.52 6.02
C ALA A 117 -11.58 -4.49 6.61
N THR A 118 -10.92 -5.29 5.77
CA THR A 118 -9.88 -6.21 6.24
C THR A 118 -8.72 -5.46 6.86
N LEU A 119 -8.25 -4.39 6.21
CA LEU A 119 -7.12 -3.59 6.69
C LEU A 119 -7.42 -2.90 8.03
N ALA A 120 -8.63 -2.35 8.18
CA ALA A 120 -9.07 -1.72 9.43
C ALA A 120 -9.19 -2.73 10.59
N MET A 121 -9.45 -4.01 10.32
CA MET A 121 -9.50 -5.06 11.35
C MET A 121 -8.11 -5.48 11.85
N ILE A 122 -7.08 -5.38 11.01
CA ILE A 122 -5.75 -5.95 11.29
C ILE A 122 -4.66 -4.90 11.49
N SER A 123 -4.98 -3.62 11.33
CA SER A 123 -4.00 -2.53 11.37
C SER A 123 -4.61 -1.24 11.93
N ASP A 124 -3.75 -0.26 12.17
CA ASP A 124 -4.11 1.11 12.54
C ASP A 124 -4.55 1.98 11.33
N ILE A 125 -4.58 1.41 10.12
CA ILE A 125 -4.94 2.13 8.89
C ILE A 125 -6.44 2.00 8.64
N ASP A 126 -7.17 3.09 8.86
CA ASP A 126 -8.60 3.18 8.54
C ASP A 126 -8.86 3.94 7.23
N LEU A 127 -9.44 3.21 6.28
CA LEU A 127 -9.83 3.71 4.97
C LEU A 127 -11.37 3.81 4.81
N ILE A 128 -12.14 3.38 5.81
CA ILE A 128 -13.61 3.39 5.77
C ILE A 128 -14.11 4.81 6.08
N ILE A 129 -15.08 5.28 5.31
CA ILE A 129 -15.81 6.52 5.58
C ILE A 129 -17.24 6.17 5.99
N ASN A 130 -17.69 6.71 7.12
CA ASN A 130 -19.00 6.41 7.71
C ASN A 130 -20.11 7.32 7.23
#